data_AF-A0A519I931-F1
#
_entry.id   AF-A0A519I931-F1
#
_cell.length_a   1.000
_cell.length_b   1.000
_cell.length_c   1.000
_cell.angle_alpha   90.00
_cell.angle_beta   90.00
_cell.angle_gamma   90.00
#
_symmetry.space_group_name_H-M   'P 1'
#
loop_
_entity.id
_entity.type
_entity.pdbx_description
1 polymer ?
#
loop_
_entity_poly.entity_id
_entity_poly.type
_entity_poly.pdbx_seq_one_letter_code
_entity_poly.pdbx_strand_id
1 'polypeptide(L)'
;MHRVVSKNIKRGLALAAVAAAALIAGCGGGGTAQIEPFAPTRVIAFGDESGAILPSGKRYTINGLDADTKQVDCRLNPVWTQVLASGFGFVFPQCNVDFVALPQGIMYAAPGVKVADVRDKIDQHLSNDRFGPKDIVAIMVGVNDIVELYRQFPAQSRDSLVNEAKARGKLLAEQANRIANANGRVLIATIPDVGLTPFGQKERERQTDIDRAAFLDELSAAFNITLRLNLLNDGRLIGLVLADETIQQIARFPFAFGYTDVTNAACRSDIAPQDCTIDTLVPDAAPSWLWAGDLLLSPNAQQRIGVLALTRAKNNPF
;
A
#
# COMPACT_ATOMS: atom_id res chain seq x y z
N MET A 1 0.76 -90.89 17.66
CA MET A 1 2.03 -91.62 17.49
C MET A 1 2.98 -90.78 16.65
N HIS A 2 4.20 -90.59 17.17
CA HIS A 2 5.48 -90.23 16.51
C HIS A 2 5.48 -89.16 15.39
N ARG A 3 5.97 -87.93 15.63
CA ARG A 3 7.38 -87.50 15.80
C ARG A 3 8.21 -87.79 14.54
N VAL A 4 8.72 -86.74 13.88
CA VAL A 4 10.17 -86.45 13.76
C VAL A 4 10.42 -85.40 12.66
N VAL A 5 11.15 -84.38 13.08
CA VAL A 5 11.82 -83.31 12.33
C VAL A 5 12.97 -83.89 11.50
N SER A 6 13.26 -83.28 10.33
CA SER A 6 14.62 -82.87 9.88
C SER A 6 14.85 -83.12 8.39
N LYS A 7 15.24 -82.08 7.66
CA LYS A 7 16.58 -82.02 7.05
C LYS A 7 16.86 -80.64 6.46
N ASN A 8 17.86 -80.00 7.08
CA ASN A 8 19.01 -79.39 6.43
C ASN A 8 18.77 -78.45 5.23
N ILE A 9 18.98 -77.16 5.45
CA ILE A 9 20.15 -76.43 4.90
C ILE A 9 20.51 -75.34 5.92
N LYS A 10 21.70 -75.48 6.50
CA LYS A 10 22.35 -74.51 7.38
C LYS A 10 23.47 -73.84 6.58
N ARG A 11 23.76 -72.60 6.98
CA ARG A 11 24.98 -71.80 6.75
C ARG A 11 25.05 -71.16 5.36
N GLY A 12 25.22 -69.84 5.23
CA GLY A 12 25.44 -68.83 6.25
C GLY A 12 25.70 -67.50 5.57
N LEU A 13 25.33 -66.41 6.25
CA LEU A 13 25.97 -65.09 6.22
C LEU A 13 25.16 -64.22 7.16
N ALA A 14 25.43 -64.41 8.45
CA ALA A 14 25.34 -63.31 9.39
C ALA A 14 26.44 -62.29 9.02
N LEU A 15 26.20 -61.03 9.38
CA LEU A 15 27.02 -59.83 9.15
C LEU A 15 26.79 -59.08 7.82
N ALA A 16 25.67 -58.34 7.77
CA ALA A 16 25.61 -57.01 7.15
C ALA A 16 24.38 -56.23 7.66
N ALA A 17 24.09 -56.31 8.97
CA ALA A 17 22.96 -55.63 9.60
C ALA A 17 23.43 -54.51 10.53
N VAL A 18 24.32 -53.62 10.06
CA VAL A 18 24.57 -52.31 10.67
C VAL A 18 25.07 -51.40 9.54
N ALA A 19 24.57 -50.16 9.48
CA ALA A 19 24.93 -49.06 8.56
C ALA A 19 24.04 -48.86 7.32
N ALA A 20 22.77 -48.48 7.51
CA ALA A 20 22.02 -47.66 6.53
C ALA A 20 20.70 -47.07 7.10
N ALA A 21 20.71 -46.46 8.29
CA ALA A 21 19.51 -45.75 8.80
C ALA A 21 19.84 -44.58 9.74
N ALA A 22 20.81 -43.74 9.40
CA ALA A 22 21.17 -42.57 10.20
C ALA A 22 21.38 -41.30 9.36
N LEU A 23 20.48 -41.00 8.42
CA LEU A 23 20.52 -39.74 7.65
C LEU A 23 19.17 -39.04 7.42
N ILE A 24 18.14 -39.28 8.24
CA ILE A 24 16.96 -38.39 8.29
C ILE A 24 16.64 -38.04 9.74
N ALA A 25 17.62 -37.42 10.40
CA ALA A 25 17.40 -36.57 11.56
C ALA A 25 18.13 -35.23 11.32
N GLY A 26 18.02 -34.71 10.09
CA GLY A 26 18.35 -33.33 9.76
C GLY A 26 17.17 -32.44 10.09
N CYS A 27 17.03 -32.15 11.38
CA CYS A 27 16.35 -31.01 12.00
C CYS A 27 15.51 -30.09 11.07
N GLY A 28 14.33 -30.54 10.66
CA GLY A 28 13.22 -29.68 10.21
C GLY A 28 12.30 -29.26 11.37
N GLY A 29 12.69 -29.57 12.61
CA GLY A 29 12.08 -29.05 13.83
C GLY A 29 12.59 -27.65 14.14
N GLY A 30 12.40 -26.70 13.21
CA GLY A 30 12.32 -25.30 13.56
C GLY A 30 10.96 -25.13 14.23
N GLY A 31 10.97 -25.00 15.56
CA GLY A 31 9.80 -25.16 16.39
C GLY A 31 8.57 -24.42 15.88
N THR A 32 7.41 -24.98 16.22
CA THR A 32 6.16 -24.24 16.40
C THR A 32 6.30 -23.23 17.53
N ALA A 33 7.35 -22.39 17.52
CA ALA A 33 7.22 -21.06 18.05
C ALA A 33 6.03 -20.51 17.28
N GLN A 34 4.88 -20.42 17.97
CA GLN A 34 3.77 -19.64 17.47
C GLN A 34 4.40 -18.33 17.02
N ILE A 35 4.35 -18.06 15.72
CA ILE A 35 4.65 -16.73 15.21
C ILE A 35 3.60 -15.88 15.90
N GLU A 36 3.99 -15.21 16.99
CA GLU A 36 3.12 -14.30 17.71
C GLU A 36 2.67 -13.26 16.70
N PRO A 37 1.36 -13.20 16.38
CA PRO A 37 0.89 -12.28 15.36
C PRO A 37 1.27 -10.86 15.77
N PHE A 38 1.77 -10.10 14.80
CA PHE A 38 2.07 -8.69 15.05
C PHE A 38 0.83 -7.97 15.60
N ALA A 39 0.95 -7.46 16.83
CA ALA A 39 -0.11 -6.80 17.58
C ALA A 39 0.29 -5.33 17.79
N PRO A 40 0.03 -4.44 16.82
CA PRO A 40 0.31 -3.02 16.97
C PRO A 40 -0.55 -2.44 18.10
N THR A 41 -0.20 -1.25 18.57
CA THR A 41 -0.99 -0.46 19.53
C THR A 41 -1.49 0.85 18.95
N ARG A 42 -0.97 1.26 17.79
CA ARG A 42 -1.39 2.45 17.05
C ARG A 42 -0.98 2.40 15.60
N VAL A 43 -1.70 3.16 14.77
CA VAL A 43 -1.43 3.35 13.35
C VAL A 43 -1.11 4.81 13.06
N ILE A 44 -0.05 5.06 12.30
CA ILE A 44 0.41 6.41 11.94
C ILE A 44 0.43 6.50 10.42
N ALA A 45 -0.38 7.36 9.83
CA ALA A 45 -0.49 7.51 8.39
C ALA A 45 0.22 8.79 7.91
N PHE A 46 1.28 8.63 7.11
CA PHE A 46 1.93 9.71 6.37
C PHE A 46 1.59 9.58 4.89
N GLY A 47 1.36 10.71 4.23
CA GLY A 47 1.06 10.68 2.81
C GLY A 47 0.29 11.87 2.30
N ASP A 48 -0.30 11.68 1.15
CA ASP A 48 -1.09 12.67 0.44
C ASP A 48 -2.60 12.41 0.57
N GLU A 49 -3.40 13.01 -0.32
CA GLU A 49 -4.84 12.84 -0.43
C GLU A 49 -5.29 11.37 -0.40
N SER A 50 -4.50 10.47 -0.97
CA SER A 50 -4.86 9.06 -1.14
C SER A 50 -5.12 8.34 0.19
N GLY A 51 -4.46 8.75 1.26
CA GLY A 51 -4.61 8.19 2.61
C GLY A 51 -5.24 9.13 3.62
N ALA A 52 -5.60 10.35 3.22
CA ALA A 52 -6.06 11.40 4.12
C ALA A 52 -7.54 11.25 4.50
N ILE A 53 -7.85 11.59 5.75
CA ILE A 53 -9.20 11.78 6.25
C ILE A 53 -9.25 13.19 6.84
N LEU A 54 -10.18 14.01 6.34
CA LEU A 54 -10.36 15.37 6.84
C LEU A 54 -11.08 15.35 8.19
N PRO A 55 -10.92 16.39 9.05
CA PRO A 55 -11.65 16.50 10.32
C PRO A 55 -13.18 16.40 10.18
N SER A 56 -13.72 16.70 8.99
CA SER A 56 -15.13 16.53 8.66
C SER A 56 -15.55 15.09 8.34
N GLY A 57 -14.65 14.11 8.45
CA GLY A 57 -14.87 12.72 8.03
C GLY A 57 -14.86 12.49 6.52
N LYS A 58 -14.64 13.55 5.72
CA LYS A 58 -14.56 13.48 4.25
C LYS A 58 -13.18 13.02 3.79
N ARG A 59 -13.12 12.44 2.60
CA ARG A 59 -11.91 11.90 1.96
C ARG A 59 -11.82 12.31 0.50
N TYR A 60 -10.64 12.17 -0.08
CA TYR A 60 -10.36 12.42 -1.50
C TYR A 60 -10.64 11.18 -2.35
N THR A 61 -11.90 10.77 -2.35
CA THR A 61 -12.45 9.63 -3.10
C THR A 61 -13.96 9.85 -3.29
N ILE A 62 -14.71 8.83 -3.73
CA ILE A 62 -16.18 8.88 -3.73
C ILE A 62 -16.69 8.61 -2.32
N ASN A 63 -17.08 9.65 -1.57
CA ASN A 63 -17.58 9.49 -0.22
C ASN A 63 -18.95 8.78 -0.20
N GLY A 64 -19.10 7.80 0.69
CA GLY A 64 -20.39 7.19 0.96
C GLY A 64 -21.29 8.12 1.79
N LEU A 65 -22.61 7.99 1.58
CA LEU A 65 -23.62 8.74 2.31
C LEU A 65 -24.38 7.81 3.24
N ASP A 66 -24.64 8.30 4.45
CA ASP A 66 -25.62 7.68 5.34
C ASP A 66 -27.00 7.63 4.67
N ALA A 67 -27.68 6.49 4.78
CA ALA A 67 -28.90 6.23 4.03
C ALA A 67 -30.03 7.19 4.40
N ASP A 68 -30.10 7.61 5.67
CA ASP A 68 -31.20 8.39 6.23
C ASP A 68 -30.90 9.89 6.17
N THR A 69 -29.73 10.32 6.64
CA THR A 69 -29.36 11.73 6.76
C THR A 69 -28.81 12.34 5.47
N LYS A 70 -28.41 11.50 4.52
CA LYS A 70 -27.69 11.90 3.29
C LYS A 70 -26.41 12.71 3.54
N GLN A 71 -25.89 12.65 4.77
CA GLN A 71 -24.59 13.22 5.10
C GLN A 71 -23.49 12.20 4.83
N VAL A 72 -22.26 12.69 4.67
CA VAL A 72 -21.10 11.80 4.50
C VAL A 72 -20.93 10.93 5.75
N ASP A 73 -20.94 9.61 5.56
CA ASP A 73 -20.54 8.64 6.58
C ASP A 73 -19.09 8.21 6.30
N CYS A 74 -18.19 8.58 7.20
CA CYS A 74 -16.76 8.31 7.07
C CYS A 74 -16.40 6.81 7.20
N ARG A 75 -17.35 5.94 7.59
CA ARG A 75 -17.19 4.49 7.58
C ARG A 75 -17.41 3.88 6.20
N LEU A 76 -18.21 4.53 5.35
CA LEU A 76 -18.57 4.04 4.03
C LEU A 76 -17.58 4.52 2.97
N ASN A 77 -17.07 3.62 2.13
CA ASN A 77 -16.00 3.89 1.15
C ASN A 77 -14.68 4.36 1.79
N PRO A 78 -14.07 3.56 2.70
CA PRO A 78 -12.84 3.93 3.39
C PRO A 78 -11.66 4.12 2.44
N VAL A 79 -10.75 5.05 2.77
CA VAL A 79 -9.42 5.10 2.14
C VAL A 79 -8.52 3.99 2.67
N TRP A 80 -7.44 3.66 1.96
CA TRP A 80 -6.59 2.50 2.28
C TRP A 80 -6.02 2.52 3.71
N THR A 81 -5.74 3.70 4.26
CA THR A 81 -5.27 3.88 5.65
C THR A 81 -6.35 3.52 6.67
N GLN A 82 -7.62 3.84 6.39
CA GLN A 82 -8.76 3.40 7.21
C GLN A 82 -8.92 1.88 7.17
N VAL A 83 -8.77 1.26 6.00
CA VAL A 83 -8.84 -0.21 5.86
C VAL A 83 -7.77 -0.90 6.70
N LEU A 84 -6.53 -0.38 6.66
CA LEU A 84 -5.44 -0.86 7.50
C LEU A 84 -5.76 -0.72 8.99
N ALA A 85 -6.21 0.47 9.43
CA ALA A 85 -6.55 0.76 10.81
C ALA A 85 -7.66 -0.19 11.33
N SER A 86 -8.77 -0.29 10.59
CA SER A 86 -9.90 -1.16 10.93
C SER A 86 -9.51 -2.63 10.99
N GLY A 87 -8.53 -3.06 10.19
CA GLY A 87 -8.00 -4.43 10.21
C GLY A 87 -7.31 -4.85 11.52
N PHE A 88 -6.96 -3.87 12.37
CA PHE A 88 -6.44 -4.04 13.73
C PHE A 88 -7.40 -3.51 14.81
N GLY A 89 -8.63 -3.13 14.45
CA GLY A 89 -9.61 -2.57 15.38
C GLY A 89 -9.31 -1.13 15.81
N PHE A 90 -8.49 -0.40 15.05
CA PHE A 90 -8.18 1.01 15.32
C PHE A 90 -9.09 1.95 14.56
N VAL A 91 -9.20 3.16 15.08
CA VAL A 91 -9.92 4.26 14.45
C VAL A 91 -9.06 5.52 14.44
N PHE A 92 -9.19 6.32 13.38
CA PHE A 92 -8.63 7.67 13.33
C PHE A 92 -9.60 8.65 13.99
N PRO A 93 -9.12 9.69 14.71
CA PRO A 93 -9.99 10.67 15.36
C PRO A 93 -10.90 11.41 14.37
N GLN A 94 -10.46 11.56 13.11
CA GLN A 94 -11.25 12.17 12.03
C GLN A 94 -12.46 11.33 11.60
N CYS A 95 -12.53 10.06 12.00
CA CYS A 95 -13.66 9.17 11.72
C CYS A 95 -14.02 8.33 12.96
N ASN A 96 -14.25 8.98 14.09
CA ASN A 96 -14.53 8.33 15.38
C ASN A 96 -16.03 8.38 15.73
N VAL A 97 -16.87 7.71 14.93
CA VAL A 97 -18.32 7.76 15.10
C VAL A 97 -18.83 7.03 16.34
N ASP A 98 -18.06 6.06 16.85
CA ASP A 98 -18.39 5.29 18.05
C ASP A 98 -17.83 5.93 19.33
N PHE A 99 -17.28 7.14 19.25
CA PHE A 99 -16.74 7.91 20.37
C PHE A 99 -15.69 7.15 21.19
N VAL A 100 -14.80 6.40 20.52
CA VAL A 100 -13.65 5.75 21.17
C VAL A 100 -12.83 6.81 21.89
N ALA A 101 -12.67 6.66 23.21
CA ALA A 101 -12.07 7.70 24.06
C ALA A 101 -10.60 7.99 23.71
N LEU A 102 -9.86 6.98 23.27
CA LEU A 102 -8.46 7.09 22.86
C LEU A 102 -8.27 6.46 21.47
N PRO A 103 -8.61 7.19 20.38
CA PRO A 103 -8.35 6.74 19.02
C PRO A 103 -6.87 6.44 18.81
N GLN A 104 -6.56 5.28 18.25
CA GLN A 104 -5.19 4.81 18.05
C GLN A 104 -4.59 5.24 16.70
N GLY A 105 -5.37 5.96 15.87
CA GLY A 105 -4.90 6.50 14.61
C GLY A 105 -4.30 7.90 14.74
N ILE A 106 -3.14 8.13 14.13
CA ILE A 106 -2.53 9.45 13.95
C ILE A 106 -2.47 9.76 12.45
N MET A 107 -3.10 10.85 12.03
CA MET A 107 -3.18 11.24 10.63
C MET A 107 -2.23 12.41 10.34
N TYR A 108 -1.14 12.11 9.62
CA TYR A 108 -0.26 13.09 9.02
C TYR A 108 -0.51 13.21 7.51
N ALA A 109 -1.25 12.30 6.89
CA ALA A 109 -1.61 12.41 5.48
C ALA A 109 -2.57 13.59 5.25
N ALA A 110 -2.30 14.39 4.22
CA ALA A 110 -3.02 15.62 3.94
C ALA A 110 -2.96 15.96 2.44
N PRO A 111 -3.88 16.79 1.92
CA PRO A 111 -3.83 17.19 0.52
C PRO A 111 -2.55 17.94 0.15
N GLY A 112 -2.06 17.72 -1.07
CA GLY A 112 -0.93 18.40 -1.69
C GLY A 112 0.45 17.98 -1.17
N VAL A 113 0.49 17.01 -0.26
CA VAL A 113 1.72 16.55 0.38
C VAL A 113 2.64 15.88 -0.62
N LYS A 114 3.91 16.25 -0.54
CA LYS A 114 5.03 15.67 -1.29
C LYS A 114 5.99 14.94 -0.34
N VAL A 115 6.99 14.26 -0.91
CA VAL A 115 8.01 13.56 -0.11
C VAL A 115 8.70 14.49 0.90
N ALA A 116 9.03 15.72 0.49
CA ALA A 116 9.67 16.68 1.38
C ALA A 116 8.79 17.01 2.61
N ASP A 117 7.48 17.17 2.41
CA ASP A 117 6.55 17.43 3.52
C ASP A 117 6.39 16.21 4.43
N VAL A 118 6.49 14.98 3.89
CA VAL A 118 6.51 13.75 4.71
C VAL A 118 7.74 13.72 5.62
N ARG A 119 8.93 14.09 5.11
CA ARG A 119 10.13 14.25 5.97
C ARG A 119 9.85 15.23 7.11
N ASP A 120 9.30 16.40 6.79
CA ASP A 120 9.04 17.45 7.78
C ASP A 120 7.99 17.00 8.82
N LYS A 121 6.98 16.23 8.40
CA LYS A 121 5.98 15.63 9.32
C LYS A 121 6.57 14.52 10.18
N ILE A 122 7.54 13.76 9.68
CA ILE A 122 8.29 12.78 10.49
C ILE A 122 9.15 13.52 11.53
N ASP A 123 9.78 14.63 11.18
CA ASP A 123 10.49 15.49 12.12
C ASP A 123 9.53 16.03 13.20
N GLN A 124 8.35 16.50 12.78
CA GLN A 124 7.30 16.94 13.69
C GLN A 124 6.87 15.81 14.64
N HIS A 125 6.67 14.58 14.14
CA HIS A 125 6.33 13.44 14.99
C HIS A 125 7.43 13.17 16.01
N LEU A 126 8.69 13.10 15.58
CA LEU A 126 9.84 12.81 16.44
C LEU A 126 10.15 13.92 17.46
N SER A 127 9.68 15.15 17.22
CA SER A 127 9.79 16.24 18.20
C SER A 127 8.80 16.11 19.37
N ASN A 128 7.66 15.44 19.14
CA ASN A 128 6.56 15.33 20.11
C ASN A 128 6.39 13.90 20.66
N ASP A 129 7.00 12.92 19.99
CA ASP A 129 6.78 11.49 20.21
C ASP A 129 7.97 10.68 19.66
N ARG A 130 7.88 9.35 19.69
CA ARG A 130 8.87 8.43 19.12
C ARG A 130 8.17 7.29 18.40
N PHE A 131 8.85 6.68 17.42
CA PHE A 131 8.44 5.39 16.91
C PHE A 131 8.81 4.27 17.88
N GLY A 132 8.06 3.17 17.83
CA GLY A 132 8.31 1.99 18.63
C GLY A 132 7.83 0.69 17.97
N PRO A 133 8.17 -0.47 18.57
CA PRO A 133 7.97 -1.79 17.96
C PRO A 133 6.51 -2.19 17.75
N LYS A 134 5.55 -1.43 18.29
CA LYS A 134 4.11 -1.66 18.13
C LYS A 134 3.43 -0.57 17.29
N ASP A 135 4.21 0.27 16.62
CA ASP A 135 3.69 1.28 15.72
C ASP A 135 3.63 0.72 14.31
N ILE A 136 2.45 0.68 13.72
CA ILE A 136 2.30 0.44 12.29
C ILE A 136 2.23 1.78 11.56
N VAL A 137 3.19 2.03 10.67
CA VAL A 137 3.36 3.32 9.99
C VAL A 137 3.07 3.13 8.51
N ALA A 138 2.00 3.74 8.02
CA ALA A 138 1.54 3.66 6.64
C ALA A 138 2.07 4.87 5.85
N ILE A 139 2.74 4.62 4.72
CA ILE A 139 3.33 5.66 3.88
C ILE A 139 2.93 5.43 2.42
N MET A 140 2.26 6.41 1.82
CA MET A 140 2.08 6.50 0.36
C MET A 140 2.08 7.97 -0.03
N VAL A 141 3.07 8.38 -0.82
CA VAL A 141 3.25 9.76 -1.28
C VAL A 141 4.12 9.77 -2.53
N GLY A 142 3.87 10.72 -3.42
CA GLY A 142 4.75 10.99 -4.56
C GLY A 142 4.01 11.40 -5.82
N VAL A 143 2.70 11.16 -5.92
CA VAL A 143 1.91 11.60 -7.08
C VAL A 143 2.01 13.12 -7.26
N ASN A 144 1.92 13.89 -6.17
CA ASN A 144 2.10 15.34 -6.18
C ASN A 144 3.52 15.76 -6.61
N ASP A 145 4.55 14.98 -6.27
CA ASP A 145 5.91 15.21 -6.74
C ASP A 145 6.03 15.00 -8.25
N ILE A 146 5.48 13.91 -8.78
CA ILE A 146 5.50 13.62 -10.22
C ILE A 146 4.78 14.72 -11.00
N VAL A 147 3.62 15.17 -10.54
CA VAL A 147 2.86 16.25 -11.19
C VAL A 147 3.61 17.58 -11.13
N GLU A 148 4.31 17.88 -10.02
CA GLU A 148 5.16 19.07 -9.91
C GLU A 148 6.34 19.03 -10.89
N LEU A 149 7.00 17.87 -11.05
CA LEU A 149 8.09 17.71 -12.00
C LEU A 149 7.59 17.81 -13.44
N TYR A 150 6.49 17.14 -13.76
CA TYR A 150 5.87 17.19 -15.07
C TYR A 150 5.57 18.63 -15.52
N ARG A 151 5.04 19.47 -14.61
CA ARG A 151 4.70 20.87 -14.90
C ARG A 151 5.92 21.74 -15.25
N GLN A 152 7.13 21.28 -14.98
CA GLN A 152 8.36 21.99 -15.32
C GLN A 152 8.86 21.67 -16.74
N PHE A 153 8.27 20.68 -17.41
CA PHE A 153 8.56 20.39 -18.81
C PHE A 153 7.72 21.28 -19.74
N PRO A 154 8.28 21.85 -20.83
CA PRO A 154 9.63 21.60 -21.37
C PRO A 154 10.70 22.59 -20.90
N ALA A 155 10.42 23.47 -19.94
CA ALA A 155 11.41 24.42 -19.44
C ALA A 155 12.64 23.72 -18.82
N GLN A 156 12.44 22.54 -18.22
CA GLN A 156 13.50 21.60 -17.86
C GLN A 156 13.48 20.38 -18.78
N SER A 157 14.67 19.79 -18.99
CA SER A 157 14.80 18.58 -19.80
C SER A 157 14.18 17.37 -19.12
N ARG A 158 13.70 16.43 -19.95
CA ARG A 158 13.19 15.13 -19.51
C ARG A 158 14.19 14.41 -18.60
N ASP A 159 15.46 14.34 -18.98
CA ASP A 159 16.50 13.67 -18.18
C ASP A 159 16.71 14.32 -16.81
N SER A 160 16.66 15.66 -16.74
CA SER A 160 16.75 16.40 -15.46
C SER A 160 15.59 16.03 -14.53
N LEU A 161 14.37 16.03 -15.06
CA LEU A 161 13.15 15.73 -14.30
C LEU A 161 13.09 14.26 -13.87
N VAL A 162 13.54 13.32 -14.70
CA VAL A 162 13.67 11.91 -14.33
C VAL A 162 14.70 11.71 -13.22
N ASN A 163 15.82 12.43 -13.25
CA ASN A 163 16.81 12.38 -12.18
C ASN A 163 16.27 12.97 -10.87
N GLU A 164 15.46 14.02 -10.94
CA GLU A 164 14.78 14.58 -9.77
C GLU A 164 13.70 13.65 -9.21
N ALA A 165 12.93 12.96 -10.07
CA ALA A 165 12.02 11.90 -9.64
C ALA A 165 12.79 10.78 -8.91
N LYS A 166 13.98 10.42 -9.40
CA LYS A 166 14.87 9.48 -8.70
C LYS A 166 15.34 10.01 -7.34
N ALA A 167 15.70 11.29 -7.25
CA ALA A 167 16.12 11.87 -5.98
C ALA A 167 15.00 11.82 -4.93
N ARG A 168 13.76 12.11 -5.34
CA ARG A 168 12.59 12.11 -4.45
C ARG A 168 12.18 10.70 -4.00
N GLY A 169 12.21 9.71 -4.89
CA GLY A 169 11.95 8.32 -4.49
C GLY A 169 12.99 7.82 -3.49
N LYS A 170 14.25 8.23 -3.63
CA LYS A 170 15.33 7.85 -2.73
C LYS A 170 15.14 8.50 -1.36
N LEU A 171 14.79 9.79 -1.35
CA LEU A 171 14.49 10.52 -0.12
C LEU A 171 13.34 9.86 0.67
N LEU A 172 12.29 9.38 -0.01
CA LEU A 172 11.20 8.68 0.65
C LEU A 172 11.67 7.35 1.26
N ALA A 173 12.52 6.59 0.56
CA ALA A 173 13.13 5.37 1.09
C ALA A 173 13.95 5.67 2.36
N GLU A 174 14.75 6.74 2.35
CA GLU A 174 15.54 7.19 3.50
C GLU A 174 14.64 7.51 4.71
N GLN A 175 13.45 8.10 4.49
CA GLN A 175 12.49 8.36 5.56
C GLN A 175 11.85 7.07 6.10
N ALA A 176 11.48 6.12 5.23
CA ALA A 176 10.98 4.81 5.67
C ALA A 176 12.04 4.06 6.50
N ASN A 177 13.30 4.10 6.06
CA ASN A 177 14.43 3.52 6.78
C ASN A 177 14.66 4.20 8.13
N ARG A 178 14.51 5.52 8.20
CA ARG A 178 14.63 6.28 9.45
C ARG A 178 13.59 5.83 10.48
N ILE A 179 12.34 5.61 10.06
CA ILE A 179 11.26 5.10 10.93
C ILE A 179 11.57 3.66 11.38
N ALA A 180 11.99 2.80 10.45
CA ALA A 180 12.38 1.42 10.75
C ALA A 180 13.55 1.36 11.74
N ASN A 181 14.58 2.19 11.57
CA ASN A 181 15.72 2.29 12.50
C ASN A 181 15.31 2.83 13.88
N ALA A 182 14.24 3.62 13.95
CA ALA A 182 13.58 4.00 15.20
C ALA A 182 12.63 2.90 15.73
N ASN A 183 12.71 1.69 15.18
CA ASN A 183 11.96 0.48 15.54
C ASN A 183 10.45 0.55 15.22
N GLY A 184 10.00 1.43 14.34
CA GLY A 184 8.63 1.39 13.79
C GLY A 184 8.46 0.26 12.76
N ARG A 185 7.23 -0.24 12.58
CA ARG A 185 6.88 -1.16 11.50
C ARG A 185 6.29 -0.38 10.35
N VAL A 186 6.98 -0.33 9.22
CA VAL A 186 6.61 0.51 8.08
C VAL A 186 5.89 -0.33 7.03
N LEU A 187 4.73 0.13 6.59
CA LEU A 187 4.10 -0.28 5.34
C LEU A 187 4.23 0.88 4.37
N ILE A 188 5.07 0.69 3.35
CA ILE A 188 5.27 1.69 2.32
C ILE A 188 4.69 1.19 1.01
N ALA A 189 3.79 1.99 0.43
CA ALA A 189 3.20 1.72 -0.86
C ALA A 189 3.90 2.51 -1.97
N THR A 190 4.12 1.85 -3.10
CA THR A 190 4.51 2.50 -4.36
C THR A 190 3.38 3.43 -4.83
N ILE A 191 3.70 4.48 -5.58
CA ILE A 191 2.66 5.34 -6.18
C ILE A 191 2.11 4.69 -7.45
N PRO A 192 0.81 4.86 -7.78
CA PRO A 192 0.30 4.45 -9.08
C PRO A 192 1.05 5.17 -10.21
N ASP A 193 1.10 4.55 -11.37
CA ASP A 193 1.55 5.21 -12.60
C ASP A 193 0.63 6.40 -12.92
N VAL A 194 1.18 7.61 -12.86
CA VAL A 194 0.44 8.84 -13.14
C VAL A 194 0.02 8.94 -14.61
N GLY A 195 0.75 8.30 -15.51
CA GLY A 195 0.39 8.17 -16.92
C GLY A 195 -0.96 7.45 -17.13
N LEU A 196 -1.32 6.50 -16.26
CA LEU A 196 -2.61 5.78 -16.32
C LEU A 196 -3.79 6.56 -15.75
N THR A 197 -3.54 7.63 -15.01
CA THR A 197 -4.60 8.43 -14.38
C THR A 197 -5.40 9.22 -15.43
N PRO A 198 -6.64 9.64 -15.15
CA PRO A 198 -7.37 10.51 -16.06
C PRO A 198 -6.62 11.81 -16.35
N PHE A 199 -5.83 12.34 -15.41
CA PHE A 199 -4.90 13.45 -15.66
C PHE A 199 -3.90 13.11 -16.78
N GLY A 200 -3.18 11.99 -16.65
CA GLY A 200 -2.17 11.58 -17.64
C GLY A 200 -2.78 11.32 -19.02
N GLN A 201 -3.95 10.69 -19.07
CA GLN A 201 -4.67 10.45 -20.32
C GLN A 201 -5.12 11.76 -20.98
N LYS A 202 -5.63 12.74 -20.20
CA LYS A 202 -5.98 14.08 -20.70
C LYS A 202 -4.75 14.83 -21.22
N GLU A 203 -3.61 14.76 -20.55
CA GLU A 203 -2.39 15.40 -21.03
C GLU A 203 -1.89 14.76 -22.34
N ARG A 204 -2.02 13.44 -22.51
CA ARG A 204 -1.73 12.77 -23.78
C ARG A 204 -2.62 13.28 -24.92
N GLU A 205 -3.89 13.56 -24.64
CA GLU A 205 -4.84 14.06 -25.65
C GLU A 205 -4.66 15.55 -25.96
N ARG A 206 -4.30 16.36 -24.96
CA ARG A 206 -4.22 17.83 -25.08
C ARG A 206 -2.91 18.33 -25.67
N GLN A 207 -1.80 17.66 -25.38
CA GLN A 207 -0.47 18.10 -25.83
C GLN A 207 -0.10 17.38 -27.13
N THR A 208 0.62 18.09 -28.02
CA THR A 208 0.96 17.58 -29.36
C THR A 208 2.46 17.37 -29.57
N ASP A 209 3.28 17.52 -28.54
CA ASP A 209 4.73 17.51 -28.64
C ASP A 209 5.37 16.13 -28.37
N ILE A 210 5.03 15.51 -27.25
CA ILE A 210 5.43 14.14 -26.90
C ILE A 210 4.23 13.38 -26.33
N ASP A 211 4.34 12.06 -26.19
CA ASP A 211 3.38 11.30 -25.40
C ASP A 211 3.54 11.66 -23.91
N ARG A 212 2.64 12.52 -23.41
CA ARG A 212 2.68 13.00 -22.03
C ARG A 212 2.31 11.94 -21.01
N ALA A 213 1.46 10.98 -21.36
CA ALA A 213 1.16 9.86 -20.47
C ALA A 213 2.40 8.98 -20.32
N ALA A 214 3.13 8.70 -21.40
CA ALA A 214 4.38 7.93 -21.34
C ALA A 214 5.47 8.66 -20.54
N PHE A 215 5.55 9.99 -20.61
CA PHE A 215 6.49 10.75 -19.77
C PHE A 215 6.10 10.71 -18.28
N LEU A 216 4.82 10.79 -17.95
CA LEU A 216 4.34 10.63 -16.57
C LEU A 216 4.59 9.21 -16.02
N ASP A 217 4.44 8.18 -16.85
CA ASP A 217 4.83 6.80 -16.52
C ASP A 217 6.32 6.72 -16.19
N GLU A 218 7.17 7.26 -17.06
CA GLU A 218 8.62 7.23 -16.81
C GLU A 218 9.02 7.92 -15.50
N LEU A 219 8.44 9.08 -15.19
CA LEU A 219 8.68 9.77 -13.93
C LEU A 219 8.23 8.91 -12.74
N SER A 220 7.04 8.31 -12.82
CA SER A 220 6.48 7.44 -11.79
C SER A 220 7.32 6.18 -11.58
N ALA A 221 7.75 5.54 -12.66
CA ALA A 221 8.61 4.37 -12.66
C ALA A 221 9.99 4.68 -12.07
N ALA A 222 10.61 5.80 -12.48
CA ALA A 222 11.91 6.23 -11.96
C ALA A 222 11.87 6.47 -10.44
N PHE A 223 10.79 7.08 -9.96
CA PHE A 223 10.51 7.26 -8.53
C PHE A 223 10.35 5.92 -7.80
N ASN A 224 9.46 5.04 -8.27
CA ASN A 224 9.19 3.75 -7.61
C ASN A 224 10.41 2.82 -7.62
N ILE A 225 11.17 2.78 -8.72
CA ILE A 225 12.41 1.98 -8.82
C ILE A 225 13.39 2.39 -7.75
N THR A 226 13.69 3.68 -7.64
CA THR A 226 14.71 4.13 -6.70
C THR A 226 14.23 4.03 -5.25
N LEU A 227 12.93 4.20 -5.00
CA LEU A 227 12.33 3.96 -3.70
C LEU A 227 12.63 2.52 -3.28
N ARG A 228 12.27 1.55 -4.13
CA ARG A 228 12.46 0.12 -3.88
C ARG A 228 13.93 -0.25 -3.67
N LEU A 229 14.84 0.31 -4.47
CA LEU A 229 16.27 0.02 -4.40
C LEU A 229 16.94 0.51 -3.11
N ASN A 230 16.38 1.51 -2.45
CA ASN A 230 16.98 2.17 -1.28
C ASN A 230 16.29 1.81 0.04
N LEU A 231 15.27 0.95 0.06
CA LEU A 231 14.63 0.48 1.29
C LEU A 231 15.52 -0.55 2.00
N LEU A 232 15.50 -0.52 3.34
CA LEU A 232 16.03 -1.61 4.16
C LEU A 232 15.26 -2.90 3.83
N ASN A 233 15.99 -3.92 3.40
CA ASN A 233 15.41 -5.18 2.93
C ASN A 233 15.83 -6.36 3.82
N ASP A 234 15.55 -6.25 5.12
CA ASP A 234 15.74 -7.34 6.10
C ASP A 234 14.44 -8.13 6.36
N GLY A 235 13.32 -7.67 5.79
CA GLY A 235 11.97 -8.24 5.91
C GLY A 235 11.29 -8.01 7.25
N ARG A 236 11.98 -7.49 8.27
CA ARG A 236 11.49 -7.44 9.66
C ARG A 236 10.85 -6.11 10.05
N LEU A 237 11.19 -5.03 9.35
CA LEU A 237 10.75 -3.69 9.74
C LEU A 237 9.97 -2.96 8.65
N ILE A 238 10.21 -3.30 7.38
CA ILE A 238 9.56 -2.66 6.24
C ILE A 238 8.81 -3.71 5.41
N GLY A 239 7.52 -3.46 5.19
CA GLY A 239 6.68 -4.21 4.26
C GLY A 239 6.35 -3.34 3.05
N LEU A 240 6.78 -3.77 1.86
CA LEU A 240 6.47 -3.10 0.60
C LEU A 240 5.06 -3.48 0.11
N VAL A 241 4.23 -2.49 -0.21
CA VAL A 241 2.91 -2.64 -0.83
C VAL A 241 3.01 -2.22 -2.30
N LEU A 242 2.85 -3.17 -3.21
CA LEU A 242 2.98 -2.97 -4.66
C LEU A 242 1.69 -2.42 -5.26
N ALA A 243 1.34 -1.19 -4.91
CA ALA A 243 0.13 -0.54 -5.40
C ALA A 243 0.25 -0.19 -6.90
N ASP A 244 1.43 0.22 -7.36
CA ASP A 244 1.75 0.42 -8.78
C ASP A 244 1.42 -0.80 -9.65
N GLU A 245 2.00 -1.96 -9.34
CA GLU A 245 1.80 -3.20 -10.09
C GLU A 245 0.32 -3.63 -10.05
N THR A 246 -0.35 -3.44 -8.92
CA THR A 246 -1.78 -3.75 -8.76
C THR A 246 -2.64 -2.87 -9.67
N ILE A 247 -2.39 -1.56 -9.70
CA ILE A 247 -3.15 -0.62 -10.52
C ILE A 247 -2.87 -0.84 -12.01
N GLN A 248 -1.62 -1.13 -12.40
CA GLN A 248 -1.27 -1.50 -13.78
C GLN A 248 -2.00 -2.77 -14.24
N GLN A 249 -2.11 -3.79 -13.37
CA GLN A 249 -2.87 -5.00 -13.68
C GLN A 249 -4.36 -4.73 -13.85
N ILE A 250 -4.94 -3.87 -13.01
CA ILE A 250 -6.35 -3.44 -13.13
C ILE A 250 -6.57 -2.72 -14.45
N ALA A 251 -5.72 -1.74 -14.78
CA ALA A 251 -5.84 -0.96 -16.01
C ALA A 251 -5.75 -1.87 -17.25
N ARG A 252 -4.91 -2.91 -17.19
CA ARG A 252 -4.75 -3.88 -18.28
C ARG A 252 -5.90 -4.89 -18.39
N PHE A 253 -6.49 -5.30 -17.26
CA PHE A 253 -7.52 -6.36 -17.21
C PHE A 253 -8.72 -5.97 -16.33
N PRO A 254 -9.44 -4.87 -16.62
CA PRO A 254 -10.41 -4.26 -15.71
C PRO A 254 -11.50 -5.22 -15.21
N PHE A 255 -12.13 -5.95 -16.13
CA PHE A 255 -13.23 -6.87 -15.80
C PHE A 255 -12.80 -8.01 -14.86
N ALA A 256 -11.57 -8.50 -14.98
CA ALA A 256 -11.05 -9.56 -14.09
C ALA A 256 -10.93 -9.09 -12.64
N PHE A 257 -10.82 -7.78 -12.42
CA PHE A 257 -10.73 -7.16 -11.10
C PHE A 257 -12.04 -6.47 -10.66
N GLY A 258 -13.10 -6.59 -11.45
CA GLY A 258 -14.42 -6.01 -11.15
C GLY A 258 -14.55 -4.52 -11.46
N TYR A 259 -13.72 -3.98 -12.36
CA TYR A 259 -13.78 -2.59 -12.78
C TYR A 259 -14.53 -2.43 -14.10
N THR A 260 -15.35 -1.39 -14.18
CA THR A 260 -16.17 -1.05 -15.36
C THR A 260 -15.57 0.07 -16.20
N ASP A 261 -14.76 0.93 -15.59
CA ASP A 261 -13.99 1.98 -16.26
C ASP A 261 -12.65 2.18 -15.52
N VAL A 262 -11.57 2.33 -16.27
CA VAL A 262 -10.20 2.52 -15.75
C VAL A 262 -9.50 3.76 -16.32
N THR A 263 -10.22 4.58 -17.06
CA THR A 263 -9.68 5.70 -17.83
C THR A 263 -10.25 7.04 -17.37
N ASN A 264 -11.54 7.06 -17.04
CA ASN A 264 -12.28 8.28 -16.76
C ASN A 264 -12.40 8.56 -15.26
N ALA A 265 -12.51 9.84 -14.90
CA ALA A 265 -12.83 10.27 -13.55
C ALA A 265 -14.33 10.12 -13.26
N ALA A 266 -14.68 9.47 -12.15
CA ALA A 266 -16.07 9.23 -11.76
C ALA A 266 -16.76 10.48 -11.18
N CYS A 267 -16.04 11.31 -10.42
CA CYS A 267 -16.56 12.54 -9.82
C CYS A 267 -16.69 13.62 -10.89
N ARG A 268 -17.78 14.40 -10.84
CA ARG A 268 -17.91 15.57 -11.72
C ARG A 268 -16.87 16.64 -11.39
N SER A 269 -16.41 17.35 -12.42
CA SER A 269 -15.34 18.35 -12.30
C SER A 269 -15.77 19.67 -11.66
N ASP A 270 -17.07 19.94 -11.55
CA ASP A 270 -17.64 21.11 -10.87
C ASP A 270 -17.70 20.92 -9.34
N ILE A 271 -17.40 19.71 -8.86
CA ILE A 271 -17.45 19.34 -7.44
C ILE A 271 -16.04 19.32 -6.88
N ALA A 272 -15.86 19.96 -5.73
CA ALA A 272 -14.57 19.92 -5.05
C ALA A 272 -14.20 18.46 -4.71
N PRO A 273 -12.94 18.03 -4.88
CA PRO A 273 -12.58 16.61 -4.79
C PRO A 273 -12.96 15.92 -3.47
N GLN A 274 -12.85 16.63 -2.34
CA GLN A 274 -13.25 16.10 -1.02
C GLN A 274 -14.76 16.05 -0.81
N ASP A 275 -15.53 16.74 -1.64
CA ASP A 275 -16.99 16.82 -1.57
C ASP A 275 -17.66 15.86 -2.56
N CYS A 276 -16.88 15.07 -3.30
CA CYS A 276 -17.44 14.04 -4.16
C CYS A 276 -18.11 12.95 -3.34
N THR A 277 -19.36 12.64 -3.68
CA THR A 277 -20.19 11.58 -3.10
C THR A 277 -20.78 10.71 -4.20
N ILE A 278 -21.47 9.63 -3.81
CA ILE A 278 -22.22 8.78 -4.73
C ILE A 278 -23.30 9.53 -5.55
N ASP A 279 -23.77 10.69 -5.07
CA ASP A 279 -24.79 11.52 -5.76
C ASP A 279 -24.16 12.59 -6.66
N THR A 280 -22.84 12.75 -6.62
CA THR A 280 -22.12 13.79 -7.36
C THR A 280 -21.24 13.23 -8.49
N LEU A 281 -21.60 12.05 -8.99
CA LEU A 281 -20.87 11.37 -10.05
C LEU A 281 -21.29 11.87 -11.44
N VAL A 282 -20.44 11.65 -12.45
CA VAL A 282 -20.84 11.72 -13.86
C VAL A 282 -21.84 10.60 -14.17
N PRO A 283 -22.64 10.70 -15.26
CA PRO A 283 -23.54 9.61 -15.64
C PRO A 283 -22.82 8.26 -15.75
N ASP A 284 -23.47 7.20 -15.30
CA ASP A 284 -22.98 5.80 -15.30
C ASP A 284 -21.73 5.52 -14.45
N ALA A 285 -21.16 6.56 -13.81
CA ALA A 285 -20.06 6.37 -12.88
C ALA A 285 -20.53 5.73 -11.57
N ALA A 286 -19.65 4.89 -11.03
CA ALA A 286 -19.91 4.12 -9.82
C ALA A 286 -18.58 3.86 -9.08
N PRO A 287 -18.63 3.42 -7.81
CA PRO A 287 -17.43 2.98 -7.09
C PRO A 287 -16.62 1.86 -7.77
N SER A 288 -17.19 1.17 -8.78
CA SER A 288 -16.51 0.20 -9.66
C SER A 288 -15.63 0.83 -10.75
N TRP A 289 -15.59 2.14 -10.87
CA TRP A 289 -14.59 2.83 -11.69
C TRP A 289 -13.27 2.84 -10.93
N LEU A 290 -12.12 2.92 -11.61
CA LEU A 290 -10.81 2.95 -10.95
C LEU A 290 -10.53 4.30 -10.27
N TRP A 291 -10.97 5.38 -10.91
CA TRP A 291 -10.61 6.74 -10.54
C TRP A 291 -11.83 7.51 -10.04
N ALA A 292 -11.73 8.04 -8.83
CA ALA A 292 -12.67 9.04 -8.34
C ALA A 292 -12.46 10.37 -9.08
N GLY A 293 -11.22 10.81 -9.22
CA GLY A 293 -10.87 12.08 -9.86
C GLY A 293 -9.64 11.93 -10.75
N ASP A 294 -9.13 13.06 -11.24
CA ASP A 294 -8.02 13.08 -12.20
C ASP A 294 -6.73 12.43 -11.69
N LEU A 295 -6.52 12.41 -10.38
CA LEU A 295 -5.37 11.79 -9.70
C LEU A 295 -5.80 10.93 -8.50
N LEU A 296 -7.11 10.73 -8.31
CA LEU A 296 -7.67 10.20 -7.07
C LEU A 296 -8.26 8.82 -7.30
N LEU A 297 -7.89 7.88 -6.45
CA LEU A 297 -8.41 6.51 -6.47
C LEU A 297 -9.86 6.45 -5.98
N SER A 298 -10.65 5.62 -6.64
CA SER A 298 -12.02 5.30 -6.21
C SER A 298 -12.04 4.35 -5.00
N PRO A 299 -13.21 4.14 -4.37
CA PRO A 299 -13.34 3.25 -3.22
C PRO A 299 -12.87 1.81 -3.46
N ASN A 300 -13.15 1.22 -4.63
CA ASN A 300 -12.73 -0.17 -4.89
C ASN A 300 -11.19 -0.31 -4.96
N ALA A 301 -10.51 0.70 -5.51
CA ALA A 301 -9.05 0.72 -5.58
C ALA A 301 -8.43 0.96 -4.21
N GLN A 302 -8.98 1.90 -3.45
CA GLN A 302 -8.61 2.16 -2.06
C GLN A 302 -8.75 0.90 -1.18
N GLN A 303 -9.87 0.18 -1.31
CA GLN A 303 -10.11 -1.06 -0.59
C GLN A 303 -9.05 -2.12 -0.93
N ARG A 304 -8.70 -2.26 -2.21
CA ARG A 304 -7.71 -3.24 -2.66
C ARG A 304 -6.32 -2.95 -2.10
N ILE A 305 -5.87 -1.70 -2.18
CA ILE A 305 -4.58 -1.27 -1.60
C ILE A 305 -4.59 -1.47 -0.08
N GLY A 306 -5.69 -1.12 0.58
CA GLY A 306 -5.86 -1.31 2.02
C GLY A 306 -5.75 -2.78 2.45
N VAL A 307 -6.37 -3.69 1.69
CA VAL A 307 -6.26 -5.14 1.93
C VAL A 307 -4.86 -5.66 1.65
N LEU A 308 -4.16 -5.17 0.62
CA LEU A 308 -2.75 -5.51 0.38
C LEU A 308 -1.85 -5.07 1.54
N ALA A 309 -2.04 -3.84 2.02
CA ALA A 309 -1.33 -3.30 3.17
C ALA A 309 -1.60 -4.13 4.43
N LEU A 310 -2.87 -4.44 4.72
CA LEU A 310 -3.25 -5.25 5.89
C LEU A 310 -2.69 -6.67 5.82
N THR A 311 -2.75 -7.29 4.64
CA THR A 311 -2.20 -8.63 4.41
C THR A 311 -0.68 -8.61 4.60
N ARG A 312 -0.01 -7.59 4.09
CA ARG A 312 1.42 -7.40 4.34
C ARG A 312 1.68 -7.22 5.83
N ALA A 313 0.90 -6.41 6.53
CA ALA A 313 1.07 -6.16 7.96
C ALA A 313 0.98 -7.43 8.82
N LYS A 314 0.05 -8.33 8.47
CA LYS A 314 -0.20 -9.57 9.21
C LYS A 314 0.82 -10.68 8.91
N ASN A 315 1.41 -10.65 7.71
CA ASN A 315 2.28 -11.73 7.22
C ASN A 315 3.76 -11.35 7.19
N ASN A 316 4.12 -10.06 7.30
CA ASN A 316 5.51 -9.66 7.44
C ASN A 316 6.01 -10.10 8.83
N PRO A 317 7.26 -10.57 8.96
CA PRO A 317 7.83 -10.95 10.26
C PRO A 317 8.22 -9.72 11.08
N PHE A 318 7.23 -8.87 11.37
CA PHE A 318 7.31 -7.71 12.25
C PHE A 318 7.58 -8.11 13.71
#